data_AF-A0A511MIC2-F1
#
_entry.id   AF-A0A511MIC2-F1
#
_cell.length_a   1.000
_cell.length_b   1.000
_cell.length_c   1.000
_cell.angle_alpha   90.00
_cell.angle_beta   90.00
_cell.angle_gamma   90.00
#
_symmetry.space_group_name_H-M   'P 1'
#
loop_
_entity.id
_entity.type
_entity.pdbx_description
1 polymer ?
#
loop_
_entity_poly.entity_id
_entity_poly.type
_entity_poly.pdbx_seq_one_letter_code
_entity_poly.pdbx_strand_id
1 'polypeptide(L)'
;MPDYQRGYAWDSQQRTEFLEDLEILGPNREHFTGLVVLHDQGDKLDSEGKSYRVYDVVDGQQRLTTIVLLLDAVRRAGQTHASKLRRCNQPAS
;
A
#
# COMPACT_ATOMS: atom_id res chain seq x y z
N MET A 1 0.27 -16.73 6.46
CA MET A 1 -1.00 -15.97 6.35
C MET A 1 -2.10 -16.90 6.82
N PRO A 2 -3.08 -16.41 7.60
CA PRO A 2 -4.17 -17.25 8.10
C PRO A 2 -4.88 -17.99 6.97
N ASP A 3 -5.32 -19.23 7.22
CA ASP A 3 -5.86 -20.13 6.18
C ASP A 3 -7.14 -19.60 5.51
N TYR A 4 -7.82 -18.66 6.14
CA TYR A 4 -9.00 -17.97 5.60
C TYR A 4 -8.66 -16.83 4.63
N GLN A 5 -7.38 -16.49 4.44
CA GLN A 5 -6.97 -15.44 3.51
C GLN A 5 -6.96 -15.96 2.07
N ARG A 6 -7.61 -15.21 1.19
CA ARG A 6 -7.54 -15.45 -0.26
C ARG A 6 -6.44 -14.59 -0.87
N GLY A 7 -5.83 -15.10 -1.94
CA GLY A 7 -4.86 -14.34 -2.72
C GLY A 7 -5.44 -13.02 -3.25
N TYR A 8 -4.56 -12.09 -3.64
CA TYR A 8 -4.99 -10.85 -4.26
C TYR A 8 -5.78 -11.13 -5.55
N ALA A 9 -6.99 -10.60 -5.67
CA ALA A 9 -7.94 -10.97 -6.73
C ALA A 9 -8.76 -9.78 -7.25
N TRP A 10 -8.38 -8.54 -6.91
CA TRP A 10 -8.96 -7.36 -7.55
C TRP A 10 -8.57 -7.29 -9.03
N ASP A 11 -9.58 -7.14 -9.87
CA ASP A 11 -9.49 -6.88 -11.29
C ASP A 11 -9.52 -5.36 -11.58
N SER A 12 -9.48 -4.99 -12.86
CA SER A 12 -9.44 -3.59 -13.30
C SER A 12 -10.57 -2.76 -12.74
N GLN A 13 -11.78 -3.32 -12.65
CA GLN A 13 -12.93 -2.58 -12.15
C GLN A 13 -12.72 -2.10 -10.70
N GLN A 14 -12.34 -3.00 -9.77
CA GLN A 14 -12.14 -2.59 -8.37
C GLN A 14 -10.96 -1.63 -8.22
N ARG A 15 -9.93 -1.76 -9.06
CA ARG A 15 -8.80 -0.81 -9.08
C ARG A 15 -9.25 0.57 -9.55
N THR A 16 -10.10 0.64 -10.56
CA THR A 16 -10.66 1.91 -11.05
C THR A 16 -11.53 2.57 -10.00
N GLU A 17 -12.48 1.84 -9.42
CA GLU A 17 -13.34 2.36 -8.34
C GLU A 17 -12.51 2.91 -7.16
N PHE A 18 -11.47 2.17 -6.75
CA PHE A 18 -10.55 2.60 -5.70
C PHE A 18 -9.78 3.89 -6.06
N LEU A 19 -9.37 4.05 -7.32
CA LEU A 19 -8.67 5.26 -7.78
C LEU A 19 -9.61 6.45 -7.88
N GLU A 20 -10.83 6.25 -8.37
CA GLU A 20 -11.87 7.29 -8.43
C GLU A 20 -12.20 7.82 -7.03
N ASP A 21 -12.35 6.92 -6.04
CA ASP A 21 -12.51 7.27 -4.64
C ASP A 21 -11.35 8.16 -4.12
N LEU A 22 -10.12 7.82 -4.52
CA LEU A 22 -8.93 8.60 -4.16
C LEU A 22 -8.84 9.95 -4.87
N GLU A 23 -9.32 10.06 -6.12
CA GLU A 23 -9.28 11.28 -6.92
C GLU A 23 -10.33 12.32 -6.49
N ILE A 24 -11.45 11.87 -5.92
CA ILE A 24 -12.53 12.74 -5.42
C ILE A 24 -12.11 13.54 -4.16
N LEU A 25 -10.92 13.26 -3.60
CA LEU A 25 -10.31 14.05 -2.52
C LEU A 25 -10.00 15.49 -2.96
N GLY A 26 -10.96 16.39 -2.73
CA GLY A 26 -10.70 17.82 -2.75
C GLY A 26 -9.66 18.23 -1.69
N PRO A 27 -8.95 19.36 -1.88
CA PRO A 27 -7.98 19.84 -0.90
C PRO A 27 -8.65 20.04 0.47
N ASN A 28 -8.02 19.52 1.52
CA ASN A 28 -8.47 19.54 2.93
C ASN A 28 -9.73 18.71 3.26
N ARG A 29 -9.99 17.62 2.54
CA ARG A 29 -11.03 16.65 2.95
C ARG A 29 -10.41 15.35 3.43
N GLU A 30 -10.98 14.79 4.49
CA GLU A 30 -10.75 13.39 4.86
C GLU A 30 -11.62 12.50 3.99
N HIS A 31 -11.08 11.38 3.51
CA HIS A 31 -11.83 10.41 2.71
C HIS A 31 -11.85 9.06 3.42
N PHE A 32 -13.04 8.47 3.46
CA PHE A 32 -13.25 7.17 4.07
C PHE A 32 -12.95 6.07 3.05
N THR A 33 -11.77 5.47 3.16
CA THR A 33 -11.31 4.37 2.29
C THR A 33 -11.73 2.98 2.79
N GLY A 34 -12.89 2.91 3.46
CA GLY A 34 -13.41 1.68 4.04
C GLY A 34 -12.86 1.33 5.42
N LEU A 35 -13.45 0.31 6.05
CA LEU A 35 -13.05 -0.21 7.35
C LEU A 35 -11.93 -1.26 7.22
N VAL A 36 -10.99 -1.33 8.16
CA VAL A 36 -10.07 -2.47 8.28
C VAL A 36 -10.36 -3.15 9.61
N VAL A 37 -10.66 -4.45 9.55
CA VAL A 37 -10.94 -5.25 10.75
C VAL A 37 -9.69 -6.03 11.11
N LEU A 38 -9.21 -5.83 12.34
CA LEU A 38 -8.01 -6.49 12.87
C LEU A 38 -8.39 -7.45 13.99
N HIS A 39 -7.73 -8.59 14.03
CA HIS A 39 -7.79 -9.54 15.12
C HIS A 39 -6.44 -9.57 15.83
N ASP A 40 -6.44 -9.23 17.11
CA ASP A 40 -5.24 -9.22 17.93
C ASP A 40 -4.71 -10.65 18.15
N GLN A 41 -3.43 -10.86 17.87
CA GLN A 41 -2.73 -12.13 18.07
C GLN A 41 -1.80 -12.09 19.29
N GLY A 42 -1.78 -10.97 20.02
CA GLY A 42 -0.89 -10.74 21.15
C GLY A 42 0.53 -10.41 20.74
N ASP A 43 1.43 -10.44 21.71
CA ASP A 43 2.83 -10.11 21.52
C ASP A 43 3.63 -11.29 20.96
N LYS A 44 4.51 -11.01 19.99
CA LYS A 44 5.51 -11.96 19.47
C LYS A 44 6.89 -11.35 19.59
N LEU A 45 7.84 -12.17 20.05
CA LEU A 45 9.26 -11.84 20.04
C LEU A 45 9.88 -12.19 18.69
N ASP A 46 10.65 -11.27 18.12
CA ASP A 46 11.51 -11.57 16.99
C ASP A 46 12.81 -12.29 17.44
N SER A 47 13.62 -12.69 16.47
CA SER A 47 14.92 -13.34 16.71
C SER A 47 15.94 -12.46 17.43
N GLU A 48 15.71 -11.14 17.49
CA GLU A 48 16.55 -10.15 18.15
C GLU A 48 16.03 -9.79 19.55
N GLY A 49 14.96 -10.46 20.03
CA GLY A 49 14.39 -10.26 21.35
C GLY A 49 13.48 -9.03 21.45
N LYS A 50 13.06 -8.44 20.32
CA LYS A 50 12.11 -7.33 20.31
C LYS A 50 10.68 -7.84 20.24
N SER A 51 9.85 -7.32 21.15
CA SER A 51 8.42 -7.65 21.20
C SER A 51 7.62 -6.76 20.26
N TYR A 52 6.72 -7.37 19.48
CA TYR A 52 5.75 -6.70 18.64
C TYR A 52 4.36 -7.24 18.92
N ARG A 53 3.38 -6.34 19.01
CA ARG A 53 1.99 -6.73 18.98
C ARG A 53 1.58 -7.07 17.56
N VAL A 54 1.07 -8.27 17.37
CA VAL A 54 0.74 -8.81 16.05
C VAL A 54 -0.77 -8.77 15.85
N TYR A 55 -1.17 -8.38 14.64
CA TYR A 55 -2.57 -8.33 14.23
C TYR A 55 -2.77 -9.09 12.93
N ASP A 56 -3.80 -9.92 12.89
CA ASP A 56 -4.29 -10.49 11.65
C ASP A 56 -5.32 -9.55 11.02
N VAL A 57 -5.16 -9.25 9.73
CA VAL A 57 -6.16 -8.50 8.97
C VAL A 57 -7.29 -9.45 8.60
N VAL A 58 -8.46 -9.29 9.22
CA VAL A 58 -9.66 -10.11 8.98
C VAL A 58 -10.42 -9.61 7.75
N ASP A 59 -10.59 -8.30 7.62
CA ASP A 59 -11.22 -7.65 6.46
C ASP A 59 -10.38 -6.44 5.97
N GLY A 60 -10.53 -6.10 4.69
CA GLY A 60 -9.78 -5.02 4.04
C GLY A 60 -8.43 -5.43 3.46
N GLN A 61 -8.14 -6.74 3.42
CA GLN A 61 -6.87 -7.30 2.92
C GLN A 61 -6.52 -6.82 1.50
N GLN A 62 -7.50 -6.82 0.59
CA GLN A 62 -7.31 -6.42 -0.80
C GLN A 62 -7.05 -4.91 -0.92
N ARG A 63 -7.82 -4.09 -0.19
CA ARG A 63 -7.61 -2.63 -0.13
C ARG A 63 -6.21 -2.29 0.35
N LEU A 64 -5.80 -2.88 1.48
CA LEU A 64 -4.47 -2.66 2.05
C LEU A 64 -3.37 -3.07 1.06
N THR A 65 -3.53 -4.23 0.41
CA THR A 65 -2.60 -4.70 -0.62
C THR A 65 -2.51 -3.72 -1.79
N THR A 66 -3.65 -3.23 -2.30
CA THR A 66 -3.69 -2.23 -3.38
C THR A 66 -2.99 -0.93 -2.99
N ILE A 67 -3.18 -0.45 -1.77
CA ILE A 67 -2.49 0.74 -1.24
C ILE A 67 -0.97 0.53 -1.26
N VAL A 68 -0.50 -0.62 -0.78
CA VAL A 68 0.94 -0.95 -0.77
C VAL A 68 1.50 -0.99 -2.20
N LEU A 69 0.79 -1.62 -3.13
CA LEU A 69 1.18 -1.67 -4.55
C LEU A 69 1.21 -0.27 -5.18
N LEU A 70 0.23 0.58 -4.87
CA LEU A 70 0.17 1.95 -5.35
C LEU A 70 1.36 2.77 -4.83
N LEU A 71 1.68 2.67 -3.53
CA LEU A 71 2.83 3.35 -2.93
C LEU A 71 4.15 2.90 -3.56
N ASP A 72 4.32 1.59 -3.83
CA ASP A 72 5.51 1.10 -4.52
C ASP A 72 5.59 1.61 -5.97
N ALA A 73 4.47 1.66 -6.68
CA ALA A 73 4.41 2.22 -8.03
C ALA A 73 4.81 3.70 -8.05
N VAL A 74 4.28 4.52 -7.12
CA VAL A 74 4.64 5.93 -6.95
C VAL A 74 6.13 6.08 -6.62
N ARG A 75 6.65 5.26 -5.69
CA ARG A 75 8.08 5.25 -5.32
C ARG A 75 8.97 4.97 -6.55
N ARG A 76 8.62 3.95 -7.35
CA ARG A 76 9.36 3.60 -8.59
C ARG A 76 9.28 4.70 -9.65
N ALA A 77 8.10 5.29 -9.83
CA ALA A 77 7.93 6.42 -10.74
C ALA A 77 8.82 7.59 -10.33
N GLY A 78 8.82 7.97 -9.04
CA GLY A 78 9.68 9.03 -8.51
C GLY A 78 11.18 8.78 -8.74
N GLN A 79 11.65 7.55 -8.50
CA GLN A 79 13.05 7.16 -8.76
C GLN A 79 13.41 7.19 -10.26
N THR A 80 12.46 6.83 -11.13
CA THR A 80 12.64 6.88 -12.59
C THR A 80 12.74 8.32 -13.09
N HIS A 81 11.92 9.23 -12.55
CA HIS A 81 12.01 10.66 -12.86
C HIS A 81 13.32 11.27 -12.35
N ALA A 82 13.75 10.93 -11.13
CA ALA A 82 15.01 11.39 -10.56
C ALA A 82 16.24 10.91 -11.36
N SER A 83 16.22 9.66 -11.83
CA SER A 83 17.30 9.10 -12.66
C SER A 83 17.34 9.69 -14.07
N LYS A 84 16.19 9.96 -14.71
CA LYS A 84 16.12 10.68 -15.99
C LYS A 84 16.65 12.11 -15.88
N LEU A 85 16.27 12.84 -14.83
CA LEU A 85 16.76 14.21 -14.59
C LEU A 85 18.27 14.25 -14.35
N ARG A 86 18.82 13.27 -13.61
CA ARG A 86 20.28 13.14 -13.43
C ARG A 86 21.03 12.88 -14.74
N ARG A 87 20.42 12.15 -15.67
CA ARG A 87 21.03 11.80 -16.97
C ARG A 87 21.00 12.97 -17.97
N CYS A 88 19.99 13.85 -17.90
CA CYS A 88 19.96 15.09 -18.70
C CYS A 88 20.94 16.17 -18.20
N ASN A 89 21.41 16.08 -16.95
CA ASN A 89 22.34 17.05 -16.35
C ASN A 89 23.83 16.61 -16.41
N GLN A 90 24.18 15.56 -17.16
CA GLN A 90 25.58 15.22 -17.42
C GLN A 90 26.06 15.90 -18.71
N PRO A 91 27.14 16.71 -18.67
CA PRO A 91 27.67 17.32 -19.88
C PRO A 91 28.18 16.23 -20.83
N ALA A 92 27.86 16.37 -22.12
CA ALA A 92 28.41 15.51 -23.17
C ALA A 92 29.95 15.59 -23.13
N SER A 93 30.60 14.44 -23.00
CA SER A 93 32.06 14.31 -23.14
C SER A 93 32.48 14.39 -24.60
#